data_AF-A0A6J8EZH3-F1
#
_entry.id   AF-A0A6J8EZH3-F1
#
_cell.length_a   1.000
_cell.length_b   1.000
_cell.length_c   1.000
_cell.angle_alpha   90.00
_cell.angle_beta   90.00
_cell.angle_gamma   90.00
#
_symmetry.space_group_name_H-M   'P 1'
#
loop_
_entity.id
_entity.type
_entity.pdbx_description
1 polymer ?
#
loop_
_entity_poly.entity_id
_entity_poly.type
_entity_poly.pdbx_seq_one_letter_code
_entity_poly.pdbx_strand_id
1 'polypeptide(L)'
;MRNGKCTECPSNCHWTQHHNTPFIIKWIPKKVNKKYSEKQKIYDEASQKSLTQEQILQEMSKDIERLEYAISERLDRIAECNNRLKEIALRPDPLSTVQYIDLIIGGEKREKKSGFESRIDALEKCKKRAQYGKTVQIFKDRVQSTMDTLNATVNDEEGASESFLGTIKNFGKKIIHAIKV
;
A
#
# COMPACT_ATOMS: atom_id res chain seq x y z
N MET A 1 -31.70 13.31 32.31
CA MET A 1 -30.82 14.50 32.42
C MET A 1 -29.52 14.10 33.09
N ARG A 2 -28.38 14.64 32.63
CA ARG A 2 -27.07 14.48 33.28
C ARG A 2 -26.34 15.82 33.20
N ASN A 3 -25.89 16.36 34.33
CA ASN A 3 -25.15 17.64 34.42
C ASN A 3 -25.84 18.83 33.72
N GLY A 4 -27.16 18.99 33.92
CA GLY A 4 -27.91 20.13 33.36
C GLY A 4 -28.19 20.09 31.85
N LYS A 5 -27.76 19.03 31.14
CA LYS A 5 -28.00 18.82 29.72
C LYS A 5 -29.08 17.76 29.47
N CYS A 6 -29.87 17.99 28.43
CA CYS A 6 -30.86 17.04 27.93
C CYS A 6 -30.15 15.87 27.24
N THR A 7 -30.53 14.63 27.59
CA THR A 7 -29.96 13.40 27.04
C THR A 7 -30.67 12.91 25.77
N GLU A 8 -31.88 13.41 25.53
CA GLU A 8 -32.70 13.04 24.36
C GLU A 8 -32.45 13.95 23.16
N CYS A 9 -31.94 15.15 23.41
CA CYS A 9 -31.72 16.13 22.35
C CYS A 9 -30.42 15.81 21.60
N PRO A 10 -30.42 15.72 20.24
CA PRO A 10 -29.22 15.43 19.46
C PRO A 10 -28.06 16.40 19.72
N SER A 11 -28.38 17.64 20.08
CA SER A 11 -27.44 18.72 20.38
C SER A 11 -27.09 18.86 21.86
N ASN A 12 -27.56 17.96 22.73
CA ASN A 12 -27.32 18.00 24.18
C ASN A 12 -27.59 19.38 24.81
N CYS A 13 -28.69 20.02 24.42
CA CYS A 13 -29.02 21.37 24.87
C CYS A 13 -29.19 21.47 26.39
N HIS A 14 -28.92 22.65 26.94
CA HIS A 14 -29.12 22.93 28.35
C HIS A 14 -30.62 22.95 28.68
N TRP A 15 -31.02 22.44 29.86
CA TRP A 15 -32.43 22.25 30.22
C TRP A 15 -33.27 23.54 30.17
N THR A 16 -32.66 24.69 30.45
CA THR A 16 -33.33 26.02 30.40
C THR A 16 -33.83 26.38 29.01
N GLN A 17 -33.33 25.74 27.96
CA GLN A 17 -33.78 25.93 26.58
C GLN A 17 -34.93 24.98 26.20
N HIS A 18 -35.26 24.00 27.05
CA HIS A 18 -36.36 23.09 26.84
C HIS A 18 -37.58 23.58 27.60
N HIS A 19 -38.60 24.00 26.87
CA HIS A 19 -39.90 24.37 27.43
C HIS A 19 -40.96 23.40 26.93
N ASN A 20 -41.80 22.92 27.85
CA ASN A 20 -42.93 22.07 27.48
C ASN A 20 -44.02 22.97 26.88
N THR A 21 -44.30 22.84 25.58
CA THR A 21 -45.36 23.60 24.92
C THR A 21 -46.71 22.99 25.27
N PRO A 22 -47.78 23.79 25.47
CA PRO A 22 -49.11 23.29 25.84
C PRO A 22 -49.85 22.56 24.70
N PHE A 23 -49.21 22.40 23.54
CA PHE A 23 -49.79 21.76 22.36
C PHE A 23 -48.79 20.79 21.72
N ILE A 24 -49.33 19.79 21.02
CA ILE A 24 -48.58 18.80 20.24
C ILE A 24 -48.81 19.09 18.76
N ILE A 25 -47.74 19.32 18.02
CA ILE A 25 -47.81 19.49 16.56
C ILE A 25 -47.89 18.09 15.94
N LYS A 26 -49.00 17.76 15.29
CA LYS A 26 -49.16 16.53 14.51
C LYS A 26 -49.21 16.85 13.03
N TRP A 27 -48.32 16.24 12.26
CA TRP A 27 -48.35 16.32 10.79
C TRP A 27 -49.36 15.31 10.27
N ILE A 28 -50.46 15.79 9.70
CA ILE A 28 -51.51 14.96 9.11
C ILE A 28 -51.47 15.17 7.59
N PRO A 29 -51.32 14.11 6.77
CA PRO A 29 -51.33 14.25 5.33
C PRO A 29 -52.73 14.71 4.87
N LYS A 30 -52.81 15.91 4.29
CA LYS A 30 -54.03 16.47 3.72
C LYS A 30 -53.99 16.38 2.20
N LYS A 31 -55.06 15.88 1.59
CA LYS A 31 -55.24 15.93 0.13
C LYS A 31 -55.38 17.40 -0.27
N VAL A 32 -54.47 17.87 -1.12
CA VAL A 32 -54.48 19.22 -1.70
C VAL A 32 -54.53 19.11 -3.22
N ASN A 33 -55.38 19.92 -3.85
CA ASN A 33 -55.39 20.05 -5.30
C ASN A 33 -54.20 20.93 -5.70
N LYS A 34 -53.23 20.32 -6.39
CA LYS A 34 -52.07 21.01 -6.97
C LYS A 34 -52.21 21.02 -8.48
N LYS A 35 -51.79 22.11 -9.12
CA LYS A 35 -51.77 22.18 -10.58
C LYS A 35 -50.69 21.26 -11.13
N TYR A 36 -50.92 20.71 -12.32
CA TYR A 36 -49.94 19.86 -13.00
C TYR A 36 -48.60 20.60 -13.20
N SER A 37 -48.65 21.87 -13.59
CA SER A 37 -47.48 22.72 -13.78
C SER A 37 -46.59 22.87 -12.54
N GLU A 38 -47.18 22.92 -11.34
CA GLU A 38 -46.43 23.01 -10.08
C GLU A 38 -45.68 21.71 -9.79
N LYS A 39 -46.30 20.55 -10.05
CA LYS A 39 -45.65 19.24 -9.88
C LYS A 39 -44.54 19.03 -10.91
N GLN A 40 -44.77 19.46 -12.15
CA GLN A 40 -43.77 19.40 -13.21
C GLN A 40 -42.54 20.24 -12.85
N LYS A 41 -42.73 21.47 -12.36
CA LYS A 41 -41.62 22.32 -11.92
C LYS A 41 -40.79 21.69 -10.80
N ILE A 42 -41.44 21.05 -9.81
CA ILE A 42 -40.73 20.33 -8.72
C ILE A 42 -39.93 19.15 -9.28
N TYR A 43 -40.48 18.43 -10.26
CA TYR A 43 -39.79 17.32 -10.91
C TYR A 43 -38.57 17.81 -11.69
N ASP A 44 -38.71 18.89 -12.46
CA ASP A 44 -37.62 19.48 -13.24
C ASP A 44 -36.50 20.02 -12.32
N GLU A 45 -36.86 20.69 -11.24
CA GLU A 45 -35.91 21.17 -10.22
C GLU A 45 -35.18 20.01 -9.51
N ALA A 46 -35.87 18.91 -9.22
CA ALA A 46 -35.26 17.72 -8.64
C ALA A 46 -34.33 17.01 -9.63
N SER A 47 -34.74 16.92 -10.89
CA SER A 47 -33.97 16.32 -11.98
C SER A 47 -32.74 17.16 -12.36
N GLN A 48 -32.76 18.47 -12.17
CA GLN A 48 -31.60 19.35 -12.32
C GLN A 48 -30.60 19.23 -11.16
N LYS A 49 -31.09 18.86 -9.96
CA LYS A 49 -30.26 18.66 -8.76
C LYS A 49 -29.70 17.24 -8.65
N SER A 50 -30.29 16.27 -9.33
CA SER A 50 -29.69 14.95 -9.46
C SER A 50 -28.48 15.06 -10.39
N LEU A 51 -27.29 14.79 -9.85
CA LEU A 51 -26.08 14.66 -10.66
C LEU A 51 -26.33 13.63 -11.76
N THR A 52 -26.02 13.98 -13.00
CA THR A 52 -26.10 13.01 -14.10
C THR A 52 -25.07 11.90 -13.84
N GLN A 53 -25.33 10.71 -14.40
CA GLN A 53 -24.41 9.57 -14.26
C GLN A 53 -22.97 9.94 -14.68
N GLU A 54 -22.81 10.80 -15.69
CA GLU A 54 -21.54 11.32 -16.17
C GLU A 54 -20.83 12.22 -15.15
N GLN A 55 -21.57 13.09 -14.45
CA GLN A 55 -21.01 13.96 -13.40
C GLN A 55 -20.53 13.14 -12.21
N ILE A 56 -21.28 12.11 -11.81
CA ILE A 56 -20.88 11.19 -10.75
C ILE A 56 -19.56 10.49 -11.12
N LEU A 57 -19.46 9.97 -12.35
CA LEU A 57 -18.25 9.32 -12.82
C LEU A 57 -17.04 10.27 -12.82
N GLN A 58 -17.22 11.52 -13.27
CA GLN A 58 -16.16 12.52 -13.25
C GLN A 58 -15.68 12.86 -11.83
N GLU A 59 -16.61 12.96 -10.87
CA GLU A 59 -16.28 13.25 -9.48
C GLU A 59 -15.52 12.08 -8.83
N MET A 60 -15.96 10.84 -9.10
CA MET A 60 -15.25 9.63 -8.68
C MET A 60 -13.84 9.55 -9.27
N SER A 61 -13.65 9.89 -10.55
CA SER A 61 -12.32 9.93 -11.16
C SER A 61 -11.40 10.94 -10.47
N LYS A 62 -11.90 12.14 -10.15
CA LYS A 62 -11.14 13.15 -9.40
C LYS A 62 -10.79 12.68 -7.98
N ASP A 63 -11.67 11.93 -7.33
CA ASP A 63 -11.40 11.34 -6.02
C ASP A 63 -10.26 10.32 -6.08
N ILE A 64 -10.27 9.47 -7.12
CA ILE A 64 -9.19 8.51 -7.35
C ILE A 64 -7.85 9.24 -7.52
N GLU A 65 -7.78 10.25 -8.39
CA GLU A 65 -6.56 11.03 -8.61
C GLU A 65 -6.04 11.68 -7.32
N ARG A 66 -6.94 12.25 -6.49
CA ARG A 66 -6.57 12.83 -5.19
C ARG A 66 -6.01 11.79 -4.22
N LEU A 67 -6.61 10.60 -4.18
CA LEU A 67 -6.15 9.51 -3.33
C LEU A 67 -4.79 8.97 -3.79
N GLU A 68 -4.59 8.81 -5.09
CA GLU A 68 -3.30 8.39 -5.66
C GLU A 68 -2.19 9.37 -5.30
N TYR A 69 -2.46 10.68 -5.44
CA TYR A 69 -1.51 11.72 -5.02
C TYR A 69 -1.17 11.64 -3.53
N ALA A 70 -2.19 11.50 -2.67
CA ALA A 70 -2.00 11.40 -1.23
C ALA A 70 -1.23 10.13 -0.83
N ILE A 71 -1.41 9.02 -1.55
CA ILE A 71 -0.66 7.78 -1.35
C ILE A 71 0.80 7.99 -1.74
N SER A 72 1.08 8.60 -2.90
CA SER A 72 2.45 8.89 -3.34
C SER A 72 3.19 9.74 -2.32
N GLU A 73 2.58 10.85 -1.87
CA GLU A 73 3.17 11.74 -0.88
C GLU A 73 3.46 11.03 0.46
N ARG A 74 2.61 10.07 0.85
CA ARG A 74 2.85 9.24 2.05
C ARG A 74 4.00 8.26 1.84
N LEU A 75 4.11 7.64 0.68
CA LEU A 75 5.20 6.73 0.35
C LEU A 75 6.55 7.46 0.34
N ASP A 76 6.58 8.66 -0.22
CA ASP A 76 7.78 9.51 -0.22
C ASP A 76 8.23 9.84 1.20
N ARG A 77 7.29 10.23 2.08
CA ARG A 77 7.58 10.45 3.51
C ARG A 77 8.08 9.18 4.21
N ILE A 78 7.52 8.01 3.91
CA ILE A 78 8.01 6.74 4.50
C ILE A 78 9.45 6.46 4.06
N ALA A 79 9.75 6.68 2.77
CA ALA A 79 11.11 6.50 2.24
C ALA A 79 12.10 7.47 2.89
N GLU A 80 11.74 8.74 3.01
CA GLU A 80 12.54 9.76 3.69
C GLU A 80 12.79 9.40 5.16
N CYS A 81 11.72 9.06 5.90
CA CYS A 81 11.83 8.60 7.29
C CYS A 81 12.75 7.40 7.43
N ASN A 82 12.64 6.41 6.53
CA ASN A 82 13.49 5.22 6.55
C ASN A 82 14.95 5.54 6.25
N ASN A 83 15.22 6.45 5.31
CA ASN A 83 16.58 6.87 5.00
C ASN A 83 17.20 7.63 6.16
N ARG A 84 16.46 8.57 6.75
CA ARG A 84 16.89 9.30 7.95
C ARG A 84 17.11 8.38 9.15
N LEU A 85 16.24 7.38 9.35
CA LEU A 85 16.45 6.35 10.36
C LEU A 85 17.75 5.59 10.13
N LYS A 86 18.08 5.22 8.89
CA LYS A 86 19.34 4.57 8.54
C LYS A 86 20.57 5.46 8.79
N GLU A 87 20.47 6.77 8.52
CA GLU A 87 21.56 7.73 8.74
C GLU A 87 21.85 7.96 10.23
N ILE A 88 20.80 8.12 11.05
CA ILE A 88 20.92 8.39 12.50
C ILE A 88 21.21 7.11 13.28
N ALA A 89 20.93 5.94 12.70
CA ALA A 89 21.16 4.68 13.37
C ALA A 89 22.65 4.50 13.68
N LEU A 90 23.00 4.70 14.96
CA LEU A 90 24.31 4.43 15.56
C LEU A 90 24.81 2.99 15.28
N ARG A 91 23.87 2.09 14.99
CA ARG A 91 24.12 0.78 14.39
C ARG A 91 23.19 0.61 13.21
N PRO A 92 23.68 0.34 11.99
CA PRO A 92 22.79 -0.07 10.89
C PRO A 92 21.99 -1.27 11.36
N ASP A 93 20.74 -1.40 10.87
CA ASP A 93 19.76 -2.41 11.30
C ASP A 93 20.47 -3.70 11.77
N PRO A 94 20.58 -3.91 13.11
CA PRO A 94 21.49 -4.91 13.65
C PRO A 94 21.02 -6.32 13.34
N LEU A 95 19.78 -6.44 12.87
CA LEU A 95 19.18 -7.67 12.45
C LEU A 95 19.33 -7.79 10.93
N SER A 96 20.14 -8.76 10.52
CA SER A 96 20.04 -9.25 9.16
C SER A 96 18.61 -9.69 8.85
N THR A 97 18.20 -9.64 7.58
CA THR A 97 16.88 -10.12 7.13
C THR A 97 16.50 -11.49 7.71
N VAL A 98 17.48 -12.36 7.91
CA VAL A 98 17.33 -13.68 8.55
C VAL A 98 16.92 -13.57 10.02
N GLN A 99 17.59 -12.73 10.79
CA GLN A 99 17.29 -12.51 12.21
C GLN A 99 15.96 -11.77 12.42
N TYR A 100 15.58 -10.90 11.48
CA TYR A 100 14.27 -10.26 11.49
C TYR A 100 13.14 -11.26 11.28
N ILE A 101 13.29 -12.19 10.33
CA ILE A 101 12.31 -13.27 10.10
C ILE A 101 12.18 -14.17 11.34
N ASP A 102 13.29 -14.44 12.05
CA ASP A 102 13.24 -15.19 13.32
C ASP A 102 12.41 -14.49 14.40
N LEU A 103 12.47 -13.16 14.46
CA LEU A 103 11.66 -12.37 15.39
C LEU A 103 10.16 -12.48 15.08
N ILE A 104 9.80 -12.43 13.80
CA ILE A 104 8.41 -12.60 13.34
C ILE A 104 7.90 -14.02 13.66
N ILE A 105 8.69 -15.05 13.37
CA ILE A 105 8.34 -16.44 13.73
C ILE A 105 8.12 -16.56 15.25
N GLY A 106 8.97 -15.93 16.05
CA GLY A 106 8.80 -15.86 17.51
C GLY A 106 7.49 -15.16 17.93
N GLY A 107 7.10 -14.10 17.23
CA GLY A 107 5.82 -13.41 17.42
C GLY A 107 4.61 -14.30 17.10
N GLU A 108 4.61 -14.93 15.93
CA GLU A 108 3.55 -15.86 15.50
C GLU A 108 3.37 -17.03 16.48
N LYS A 109 4.48 -17.58 17.00
CA LYS A 109 4.46 -18.64 18.03
C LYS A 109 3.85 -18.20 19.36
N ARG A 110 3.99 -16.91 19.72
CA ARG A 110 3.42 -16.35 20.95
C ARG A 110 1.94 -15.98 20.78
N GLU A 111 1.59 -15.37 19.65
CA GLU A 111 0.23 -14.89 19.39
C GLU A 111 -0.74 -16.02 19.05
N LYS A 112 -0.27 -17.10 18.40
CA LYS A 112 -1.06 -18.30 18.04
C LYS A 112 -2.43 -18.01 17.41
N LYS A 113 -2.50 -16.95 16.60
CA LYS A 113 -3.71 -16.60 15.83
C LYS A 113 -4.05 -17.72 14.84
N SER A 114 -5.32 -17.85 14.46
CA SER A 114 -5.75 -18.88 13.50
C SER A 114 -4.86 -18.90 12.24
N GLY A 115 -4.44 -20.09 11.81
CA GLY A 115 -3.53 -20.27 10.66
C GLY A 115 -2.06 -19.92 10.92
N PHE A 116 -1.63 -19.77 12.18
CA PHE A 116 -0.23 -19.44 12.50
C PHE A 116 0.77 -20.49 12.01
N GLU A 117 0.43 -21.77 11.99
CA GLU A 117 1.33 -22.84 11.51
C GLU A 117 1.69 -22.66 10.04
N SER A 118 0.71 -22.37 9.18
CA SER A 118 0.95 -22.09 7.77
C SER A 118 1.77 -20.82 7.56
N ARG A 119 1.57 -19.78 8.39
CA ARG A 119 2.39 -18.57 8.37
C ARG A 119 3.83 -18.85 8.78
N ILE A 120 4.05 -19.68 9.81
CA ILE A 120 5.39 -20.09 10.25
C ILE A 120 6.12 -20.87 9.15
N ASP A 121 5.47 -21.84 8.49
CA ASP A 121 6.10 -22.59 7.39
C ASP A 121 6.50 -21.67 6.22
N ALA A 122 5.64 -20.71 5.87
CA ALA A 122 5.97 -19.70 4.86
C ALA A 122 7.16 -18.83 5.27
N LEU A 123 7.21 -18.40 6.54
CA LEU A 123 8.31 -17.60 7.09
C LEU A 123 9.63 -18.38 7.12
N GLU A 124 9.61 -19.68 7.45
CA GLU A 124 10.81 -20.54 7.41
C GLU A 124 11.36 -20.70 5.99
N LYS A 125 10.49 -20.83 4.98
CA LYS A 125 10.90 -20.84 3.57
C LYS A 125 11.52 -19.50 3.15
N CYS A 126 10.94 -18.38 3.57
CA CYS A 126 11.50 -17.05 3.34
C CYS A 126 12.87 -16.87 4.01
N LYS A 127 13.04 -17.39 5.23
CA LYS A 127 14.32 -17.37 5.95
C LYS A 127 15.42 -18.09 5.17
N LYS A 128 15.14 -19.30 4.68
CA LYS A 128 16.09 -20.07 3.85
C LYS A 128 16.50 -19.31 2.60
N ARG A 129 15.52 -18.73 1.88
CA ARG A 129 15.81 -17.90 0.69
C ARG A 129 16.70 -16.70 1.02
N ALA A 130 16.43 -16.01 2.13
CA ALA A 130 17.24 -14.86 2.58
C ALA A 130 18.67 -15.26 2.97
N GLN A 131 18.88 -16.47 3.52
CA GLN A 131 20.21 -17.01 3.81
C GLN A 131 21.00 -17.29 2.53
N TYR A 132 20.39 -18.00 1.57
CA TYR A 132 21.06 -18.35 0.32
C TYR A 132 21.25 -17.16 -0.62
N GLY A 133 20.34 -16.18 -0.60
CA GLY A 133 20.42 -14.98 -1.43
C GLY A 133 21.71 -14.19 -1.24
N LYS A 134 22.24 -14.13 0.00
CA LYS A 134 23.55 -13.52 0.28
C LYS A 134 24.70 -14.26 -0.40
N THR A 135 24.71 -15.59 -0.33
CA THR A 135 25.73 -16.43 -0.98
C THR A 135 25.67 -16.30 -2.50
N VAL A 136 24.46 -16.29 -3.07
CA VAL A 136 24.23 -16.09 -4.50
C VAL A 136 24.70 -14.71 -4.94
N GLN A 137 24.47 -13.67 -4.14
CA GLN A 137 24.93 -12.32 -4.44
C GLN A 137 26.46 -12.21 -4.41
N ILE A 138 27.13 -12.77 -3.38
CA ILE A 138 28.60 -12.83 -3.30
C ILE A 138 29.19 -13.56 -4.50
N PHE A 139 28.56 -14.67 -4.91
CA PHE A 139 28.98 -15.41 -6.10
C PHE A 139 28.81 -14.57 -7.36
N LYS A 140 27.67 -13.87 -7.51
CA LYS A 140 27.41 -12.99 -8.64
C LYS A 140 28.42 -11.85 -8.73
N ASP A 141 28.75 -11.22 -7.60
CA ASP A 141 29.73 -10.13 -7.53
C ASP A 141 31.14 -10.62 -7.89
N ARG A 142 31.51 -11.83 -7.44
CA ARG A 142 32.77 -12.48 -7.84
C ARG A 142 32.83 -12.78 -9.33
N VAL A 143 31.77 -13.35 -9.90
CA VAL A 143 31.69 -13.64 -11.34
C VAL A 143 31.84 -12.34 -12.14
N GLN A 144 31.17 -11.27 -11.72
CA GLN A 144 31.26 -9.98 -12.39
C GLN A 144 32.70 -9.42 -12.31
N SER A 145 33.31 -9.42 -11.14
CA SER A 145 34.70 -8.99 -10.95
C SER A 145 35.69 -9.79 -11.81
N THR A 146 35.50 -11.11 -11.93
CA THR A 146 36.33 -11.93 -12.82
C THR A 146 36.11 -11.62 -14.28
N MET A 147 34.87 -11.33 -14.68
CA MET A 147 34.54 -10.96 -16.05
C MET A 147 35.17 -9.62 -16.42
N ASP A 148 35.14 -8.66 -15.50
CA ASP A 148 35.72 -7.32 -15.69
C ASP A 148 37.26 -7.41 -15.77
N THR A 149 37.88 -8.29 -14.98
CA THR A 149 39.34 -8.54 -15.03
C THR A 149 39.73 -9.22 -16.34
N LEU A 150 38.98 -10.22 -16.80
CA LEU A 150 39.21 -10.88 -18.08
C LEU A 150 39.07 -9.90 -19.26
N ASN A 151 38.05 -9.03 -19.23
CA ASN A 151 37.87 -8.01 -20.26
C ASN A 151 39.02 -6.99 -20.25
N ALA A 152 39.57 -6.65 -19.09
CA ALA A 152 40.75 -5.79 -19.00
C ALA A 152 41.99 -6.47 -19.61
N THR A 153 42.28 -7.73 -19.25
CA THR A 153 43.44 -8.47 -19.80
C THR A 153 43.34 -8.74 -21.30
N VAL A 154 42.14 -8.91 -21.84
CA VAL A 154 41.90 -9.10 -23.29
C VAL A 154 42.11 -7.81 -24.08
N ASN A 155 41.98 -6.64 -23.45
CA ASN A 155 42.26 -5.36 -24.08
C ASN A 155 43.75 -4.98 -24.04
N ASP A 156 44.53 -5.60 -23.15
CA ASP A 156 45.98 -5.38 -23.02
C ASP A 156 46.81 -6.37 -23.87
N GLU A 157 46.25 -7.53 -24.24
CA GLU A 157 46.86 -8.51 -25.14
C GLU A 157 46.18 -8.49 -26.53
N GLU A 158 46.72 -7.71 -27.47
CA GLU A 158 46.43 -7.85 -28.90
C GLU A 158 46.84 -9.26 -29.39
N GLY A 159 46.01 -10.27 -29.18
CA GLY A 159 46.33 -11.63 -29.63
C GLY A 159 45.46 -12.81 -29.17
N ALA A 160 44.31 -12.61 -28.52
CA ALA A 160 43.43 -13.74 -28.21
C ALA A 160 42.60 -14.16 -29.45
N SER A 161 42.73 -15.42 -29.89
CA SER A 161 42.01 -15.93 -31.06
C SER A 161 40.49 -15.83 -30.88
N GLU A 162 39.78 -15.33 -31.90
CA GLU A 162 38.32 -15.14 -31.88
C GLU A 162 37.55 -16.43 -31.51
N SER A 163 38.14 -17.60 -31.75
CA SER A 163 37.58 -18.90 -31.38
C SER A 163 37.52 -19.13 -29.87
N PHE A 164 38.50 -18.65 -29.10
CA PHE A 164 38.53 -18.78 -27.65
C PHE A 164 37.47 -17.88 -26.98
N LEU A 165 37.40 -16.62 -27.41
CA LEU A 165 36.39 -15.66 -26.94
C LEU A 165 34.96 -16.12 -27.29
N GLY A 166 34.76 -16.73 -28.45
CA GLY A 166 33.48 -17.33 -28.85
C GLY A 166 33.08 -18.51 -27.94
N THR A 167 34.05 -19.32 -27.52
CA THR A 167 33.83 -20.47 -26.64
C THR A 167 33.41 -20.03 -25.24
N ILE A 168 34.07 -19.01 -24.67
CA ILE A 168 33.72 -18.46 -23.36
C ILE A 168 32.33 -17.80 -23.39
N LYS A 169 32.02 -17.01 -24.42
CA LYS A 169 30.69 -16.38 -24.58
C LYS A 169 29.57 -17.42 -24.68
N ASN A 170 29.79 -18.51 -25.41
CA ASN A 170 28.81 -19.60 -25.50
C ASN A 170 28.64 -20.36 -24.18
N PHE A 171 29.71 -20.53 -23.41
CA PHE A 171 29.65 -21.15 -22.09
C PHE A 171 28.84 -20.29 -21.10
N GLY A 172 29.09 -18.97 -21.07
CA GLY A 172 28.33 -18.04 -20.25
C GLY A 172 26.83 -18.02 -20.58
N LYS A 173 26.47 -18.05 -21.88
CA LYS A 173 25.07 -18.17 -22.32
C LYS A 173 24.40 -19.46 -21.83
N LYS A 174 25.10 -20.60 -21.87
CA LYS A 174 24.57 -21.88 -21.37
C LYS A 174 24.32 -21.86 -19.88
N ILE A 175 25.23 -21.26 -19.09
CA ILE A 175 25.06 -21.14 -17.64
C ILE A 175 23.87 -20.24 -17.29
N ILE A 176 23.74 -19.08 -17.96
CA ILE A 176 22.61 -18.16 -17.72
C ILE A 176 21.27 -18.82 -18.09
N HIS A 177 21.23 -19.63 -19.14
CA HIS A 177 20.04 -20.38 -19.51
C HIS A 177 19.68 -21.46 -18.48
N ALA A 178 20.69 -22.18 -17.95
CA ALA A 178 20.50 -23.20 -16.93
C ALA A 178 20.04 -22.65 -15.56
N ILE A 179 20.30 -21.37 -15.27
CA ILE A 179 19.87 -20.69 -14.04
C ILE A 179 18.45 -20.10 -14.17
N LYS A 180 17.92 -19.95 -15.40
CA LYS A 180 16.60 -19.37 -15.68
C LYS A 180 15.46 -20.40 -15.77
N VAL A 181 15.74 -21.69 -15.61
CA VAL A 181 14.76 -22.79 -15.47
C VAL A 181 14.66 -23.16 -14.00
#